data_AF-A0A8H4KCS0-F1
#
_entry.id   AF-A0A8H4KCS0-F1
#
_cell.length_a   1.000
_cell.length_b   1.000
_cell.length_c   1.000
_cell.angle_alpha   90.00
_cell.angle_beta   90.00
_cell.angle_gamma   90.00
#
_symmetry.space_group_name_H-M   'P 1'
#
loop_
_entity.id
_entity.type
_entity.pdbx_description
1 polymer ?
#
loop_
_entity_poly.entity_id
_entity_poly.type
_entity_poly.pdbx_seq_one_letter_code
_entity_poly.pdbx_strand_id
1 'polypeptide(L)'
;MGFSELAIYALGLACIVRSIMAFTNPQAEYALNGLRHTVTPKDDPSPGPIYVLGTWELCVGILLIVHQVDGNVAGITTLLSLMGLYKAGVAILLWKIGGADKLSKISANVMTAVVLLQWASYKSP
;
A
#
# COMPACT_ATOMS: atom_id res chain seq x y z
N MET A 1 -11.87 -22.09 -6.88
CA MET A 1 -11.30 -20.86 -6.32
C MET A 1 -12.15 -19.69 -6.80
N GLY A 2 -12.78 -18.97 -5.89
CA GLY A 2 -13.64 -17.84 -6.24
C GLY A 2 -12.84 -16.61 -6.67
N PHE A 3 -13.45 -15.71 -7.45
CA PHE A 3 -12.81 -14.45 -7.86
C PHE A 3 -12.27 -13.64 -6.68
N SER A 4 -13.03 -13.62 -5.57
CA SER A 4 -12.64 -12.94 -4.33
C SER A 4 -11.36 -13.53 -3.72
N GLU A 5 -11.20 -14.85 -3.74
CA GLU A 5 -9.99 -15.52 -3.21
C GLU A 5 -8.77 -15.21 -4.09
N LEU A 6 -8.93 -15.33 -5.41
CA LEU A 6 -7.88 -15.02 -6.37
C LEU A 6 -7.39 -13.57 -6.23
N ALA A 7 -8.31 -12.64 -6.03
CA ALA A 7 -8.00 -11.23 -5.83
C ALA A 7 -7.21 -10.97 -4.53
N ILE A 8 -7.47 -11.70 -3.44
CA ILE A 8 -6.68 -11.57 -2.20
C ILE A 8 -5.26 -12.11 -2.40
N TYR A 9 -5.09 -13.26 -3.07
CA TYR A 9 -3.75 -13.76 -3.42
C TYR A 9 -3.00 -12.81 -4.35
N ALA A 10 -3.68 -12.29 -5.38
CA ALA A 10 -3.09 -11.33 -6.30
C ALA A 10 -2.67 -10.04 -5.58
N LEU A 11 -3.49 -9.54 -4.65
CA LEU A 11 -3.16 -8.38 -3.82
C LEU A 11 -1.94 -8.65 -2.93
N GLY A 12 -1.90 -9.80 -2.25
CA GLY A 12 -0.76 -10.20 -1.41
C GLY A 12 0.54 -10.32 -2.21
N LEU A 13 0.49 -10.93 -3.39
CA LEU A 13 1.64 -11.01 -4.31
C LEU A 13 2.07 -9.62 -4.82
N ALA A 14 1.11 -8.75 -5.16
CA ALA A 14 1.41 -7.39 -5.60
C ALA A 14 2.14 -6.58 -4.52
N CYS A 15 1.75 -6.73 -3.25
CA CYS A 15 2.45 -6.12 -2.10
C CYS A 15 3.90 -6.63 -1.99
N ILE A 16 4.13 -7.93 -2.15
CA ILE A 16 5.48 -8.52 -2.14
C ILE A 16 6.33 -7.97 -3.30
N VAL A 17 5.77 -7.90 -4.51
CA VAL A 17 6.48 -7.33 -5.68
C VAL A 17 6.84 -5.87 -5.43
N ARG A 18 5.91 -5.07 -4.87
CA ARG A 18 6.17 -3.67 -4.52
C ARG A 18 7.27 -3.54 -3.46
N SER A 19 7.32 -4.44 -2.49
CA SER A 19 8.39 -4.49 -1.51
C SER A 19 9.76 -4.71 -2.16
N ILE A 20 9.86 -5.66 -3.08
CA ILE A 20 11.10 -5.93 -3.83
C ILE A 20 11.54 -4.68 -4.60
N MET A 21 10.61 -3.99 -5.26
CA MET A 21 10.92 -2.73 -5.97
C MET A 21 11.41 -1.64 -5.01
N ALA A 22 10.80 -1.51 -3.84
CA ALA A 22 11.23 -0.55 -2.81
C ALA A 22 12.65 -0.82 -2.30
N PHE A 23 13.06 -2.09 -2.15
CA PHE A 23 14.41 -2.44 -1.72
C PHE A 23 15.45 -2.36 -2.85
N THR A 24 15.06 -2.63 -4.09
CA THR A 24 16.00 -2.66 -5.25
C THR A 24 16.17 -1.31 -5.93
N ASN A 25 15.14 -0.46 -5.94
CA ASN A 25 15.19 0.86 -6.56
C ASN A 25 14.35 1.89 -5.79
N PRO A 26 14.78 2.30 -4.58
CA PRO A 26 14.02 3.21 -3.74
C PRO A 26 13.83 4.61 -4.35
N GLN A 27 14.75 5.03 -5.22
CA GLN A 27 14.66 6.34 -5.89
C GLN A 27 13.52 6.39 -6.92
N ALA A 28 13.31 5.31 -7.67
CA ALA A 28 12.16 5.20 -8.58
C ALA A 28 10.83 5.20 -7.80
N GLU A 29 10.80 4.60 -6.60
CA GLU A 29 9.61 4.58 -5.75
C GLU A 29 9.23 5.98 -5.23
N TYR A 30 10.18 6.88 -4.95
CA TYR A 30 9.82 8.27 -4.59
C TYR A 30 9.03 8.96 -5.70
N ALA A 31 9.49 8.84 -6.95
CA ALA A 31 8.83 9.40 -8.12
C ALA A 31 7.46 8.73 -8.35
N LEU A 32 7.37 7.40 -8.26
CA LEU A 32 6.12 6.64 -8.39
C LEU A 32 5.09 7.06 -7.34
N ASN A 33 5.51 7.25 -6.08
CA ASN A 33 4.62 7.66 -5.00
C ASN A 33 4.27 9.16 -5.03
N GLY A 34 4.88 9.96 -5.90
CA GLY A 34 4.50 11.38 -6.10
C GLY A 34 5.01 12.33 -5.04
N LEU A 35 5.99 11.87 -4.27
CA LEU A 35 6.72 12.69 -3.33
C LEU A 35 7.71 13.56 -4.10
N ARG A 36 7.88 14.81 -3.68
CA ARG A 36 8.89 15.69 -4.28
C ARG A 36 10.29 15.16 -3.92
N HIS A 37 11.18 15.06 -4.90
CA HIS A 37 12.60 14.72 -4.68
C HIS A 37 13.34 15.69 -3.72
N THR A 38 12.72 16.83 -3.39
CA THR A 38 13.25 17.84 -2.47
C THR A 38 12.90 17.60 -1.00
N VAL A 39 12.20 16.51 -0.65
CA VAL A 39 11.84 16.19 0.75
C VAL A 39 12.97 15.46 1.48
N THR A 40 13.90 14.84 0.76
CA THR A 40 15.20 14.44 1.30
C THR A 40 16.08 15.68 1.49
N PRO A 41 16.57 15.97 2.71
CA PRO A 41 17.57 17.01 2.93
C PRO A 41 18.73 16.82 1.95
N LYS A 42 19.28 17.92 1.42
CA LYS A 42 20.46 17.88 0.53
C LYS A 42 21.65 17.11 1.14
N ASP A 43 21.66 16.97 2.47
CA ASP A 43 22.76 16.38 3.24
C ASP A 43 22.49 14.95 3.73
N ASP A 44 21.28 14.39 3.51
CA ASP A 44 21.03 12.95 3.77
C ASP A 44 19.88 12.41 2.89
N PRO A 45 20.20 11.84 1.70
CA PRO A 45 19.22 11.25 0.79
C PRO A 45 18.81 9.83 1.22
N SER A 46 18.73 9.56 2.53
CA SER A 46 18.45 8.23 3.04
C SER A 46 17.12 7.69 2.50
N PRO A 47 17.12 6.54 1.81
CA PRO A 47 15.90 5.86 1.35
C PRO A 47 15.09 5.21 2.49
N GLY A 48 15.39 5.53 3.76
CA GLY A 48 14.74 5.00 4.95
C GLY A 48 13.21 4.96 4.89
N PRO A 49 12.51 6.05 4.55
CA PRO A 49 11.05 6.03 4.40
C PRO A 49 10.53 5.01 3.38
N ILE A 50 11.26 4.82 2.27
CA ILE A 50 10.90 3.85 1.24
C ILE A 50 11.18 2.42 1.70
N TYR A 51 12.25 2.18 2.45
CA TYR A 51 12.50 0.85 3.05
C TYR A 51 11.48 0.48 4.13
N VAL A 52 11.00 1.45 4.91
CA VAL A 52 9.89 1.24 5.85
C VAL A 52 8.61 0.89 5.09
N LEU A 53 8.33 1.59 3.99
CA LEU A 53 7.20 1.26 3.10
C LEU A 53 7.37 -0.15 2.49
N GLY A 54 8.56 -0.49 2.02
CA GLY A 54 8.87 -1.82 1.49
C GLY A 54 8.68 -2.92 2.52
N THR A 55 9.09 -2.70 3.77
CA THR A 55 8.86 -3.62 4.88
C THR A 55 7.37 -3.77 5.19
N TRP A 56 6.62 -2.66 5.23
CA TRP A 56 5.17 -2.67 5.43
C TRP A 56 4.45 -3.51 4.37
N GLU A 57 4.73 -3.27 3.10
CA GLU A 57 4.13 -4.00 1.97
C GLU A 57 4.52 -5.49 2.01
N LEU A 58 5.76 -5.83 2.39
CA LEU A 58 6.17 -7.24 2.57
C LEU A 58 5.35 -7.94 3.64
N CYS A 59 5.27 -7.34 4.83
CA CYS A 59 4.57 -7.90 5.98
C CYS A 59 3.09 -8.10 5.66
N VAL A 60 2.42 -7.08 5.12
CA VAL A 60 1.00 -7.15 4.75
C VAL A 60 0.78 -8.20 3.66
N GLY A 61 1.65 -8.25 2.64
CA GLY A 61 1.54 -9.23 1.55
C GLY A 61 1.63 -10.66 2.04
N ILE A 62 2.62 -10.96 2.90
CA ILE A 62 2.76 -12.29 3.52
C ILE A 62 1.54 -12.62 4.39
N LEU A 63 1.13 -11.70 5.26
CA LEU A 63 0.00 -11.93 6.18
C LEU A 63 -1.33 -12.13 5.41
N LEU A 64 -1.55 -11.43 4.31
CA LEU A 64 -2.72 -11.64 3.45
C LEU A 64 -2.73 -13.05 2.87
N ILE A 65 -1.59 -13.52 2.36
CA ILE A 65 -1.47 -14.88 1.80
C ILE A 65 -1.68 -15.93 2.88
N VAL A 66 -1.05 -15.78 4.05
CA VAL A 66 -1.19 -16.72 5.17
C VAL A 66 -2.64 -16.80 5.64
N HIS A 67 -3.28 -15.67 5.93
CA HIS A 67 -4.69 -15.68 6.36
C HIS A 67 -5.65 -16.20 5.29
N GLN A 68 -5.33 -15.98 4.00
CA GLN A 68 -6.11 -16.55 2.89
C GLN A 68 -5.94 -18.07 2.80
N VAL A 69 -4.75 -18.61 3.04
CA VAL A 69 -4.50 -20.07 3.10
C VAL A 69 -5.23 -20.69 4.29
N ASP A 70 -5.21 -20.02 5.45
CA ASP A 70 -5.86 -20.50 6.68
C ASP A 70 -7.40 -20.34 6.65
N GLY A 71 -7.95 -19.69 5.62
CA GLY A 71 -9.38 -19.32 5.58
C GLY A 71 -9.79 -18.33 6.68
N ASN A 72 -8.83 -17.60 7.26
CA ASN A 72 -9.08 -16.63 8.34
C ASN A 72 -9.63 -15.31 7.77
N VAL A 73 -10.95 -15.29 7.56
CA VAL A 73 -11.67 -14.13 7.01
C VAL A 73 -11.48 -12.88 7.88
N ALA A 74 -11.48 -13.01 9.20
CA ALA A 74 -11.29 -11.88 10.12
C ALA A 74 -9.88 -11.25 10.00
N GLY A 75 -8.85 -12.08 9.81
CA GLY A 75 -7.49 -11.61 9.53
C GLY A 75 -7.42 -10.83 8.22
N ILE A 76 -8.06 -11.35 7.15
CA ILE A 76 -8.09 -10.69 5.84
C ILE A 76 -8.81 -9.34 5.94
N THR A 77 -10.02 -9.27 6.53
CA THR A 77 -10.78 -8.02 6.63
C THR A 77 -10.05 -6.97 7.47
N THR A 78 -9.36 -7.39 8.52
CA THR A 78 -8.51 -6.51 9.34
C THR A 78 -7.38 -5.91 8.50
N LEU A 79 -6.66 -6.74 7.74
CA LEU A 79 -5.58 -6.26 6.88
C LEU A 79 -6.08 -5.33 5.77
N LEU A 80 -7.18 -5.67 5.10
CA LEU A 80 -7.81 -4.80 4.09
C LEU A 80 -8.21 -3.45 4.71
N SER A 81 -8.74 -3.45 5.93
CA SER A 81 -9.07 -2.22 6.66
C SER A 81 -7.84 -1.36 6.94
N LEU A 82 -6.76 -1.97 7.46
CA LEU A 82 -5.51 -1.27 7.72
C LEU A 82 -4.89 -0.70 6.44
N MET A 83 -4.90 -1.47 5.35
CA MET A 83 -4.44 -1.01 4.04
C MET A 83 -5.30 0.16 3.54
N GLY A 84 -6.61 0.08 3.70
CA GLY A 84 -7.53 1.15 3.33
C GLY A 84 -7.24 2.46 4.07
N LEU A 85 -7.09 2.38 5.40
CA LEU A 85 -6.70 3.52 6.24
C LEU A 85 -5.33 4.07 5.87
N TYR A 86 -4.36 3.20 5.60
CA TYR A 86 -3.04 3.59 5.12
C TYR A 86 -3.13 4.38 3.81
N LYS A 87 -3.88 3.91 2.82
CA LYS A 87 -4.07 4.62 1.54
C LYS A 87 -4.79 5.97 1.73
N ALA A 88 -5.78 6.04 2.61
CA ALA A 88 -6.42 7.31 2.97
C ALA A 88 -5.40 8.29 3.59
N GLY A 89 -4.55 7.82 4.51
CA GLY A 89 -3.46 8.60 5.09
C GLY A 89 -2.46 9.10 4.05
N VAL A 90 -2.07 8.26 3.09
CA VAL A 90 -1.21 8.64 1.97
C VAL A 90 -1.86 9.72 1.10
N ALA A 91 -3.16 9.61 0.82
CA ALA A 91 -3.88 10.65 0.07
C ALA A 91 -3.86 12.01 0.80
N ILE A 92 -4.06 12.02 2.12
CA ILE A 92 -3.97 13.23 2.96
C ILE A 92 -2.55 13.79 2.92
N LEU A 93 -1.53 12.94 3.02
CA LEU A 93 -0.13 13.35 2.96
C LEU A 93 0.21 13.99 1.61
N LEU A 94 -0.18 13.35 0.50
CA LEU A 94 0.04 13.87 -0.85
C LEU A 94 -0.68 15.18 -1.11
N TRP A 95 -1.84 15.41 -0.48
CA TRP A 95 -2.50 16.71 -0.54
C TRP A 95 -1.59 17.84 -0.01
N LYS A 96 -0.88 17.57 1.10
CA LYS A 96 0.02 18.52 1.78
C LYS A 96 1.38 18.67 1.11
N ILE A 97 2.04 17.57 0.74
CA ILE A 97 3.45 17.56 0.30
C ILE A 97 3.68 17.03 -1.12
N GLY A 98 2.62 16.74 -1.87
CA GLY A 98 2.72 16.16 -3.22
C GLY A 98 3.35 17.09 -4.28
N GLY A 99 3.93 16.47 -5.30
CA GLY A 99 4.47 17.12 -6.49
C GLY A 99 3.42 17.65 -7.47
N ALA A 100 3.83 17.95 -8.71
CA ALA A 100 2.95 18.47 -9.76
C ALA A 100 1.80 17.49 -10.11
N ASP A 101 2.08 16.18 -10.13
CA ASP A 101 1.12 15.13 -10.48
C ASP A 101 0.31 14.59 -9.27
N LYS A 102 0.17 15.39 -8.20
CA LYS A 102 -0.40 14.90 -6.95
C LYS A 102 -1.89 14.51 -7.05
N LEU A 103 -2.68 15.18 -7.91
CA LEU A 103 -4.12 14.97 -7.96
C LEU A 103 -4.51 13.56 -8.42
N SER A 104 -3.87 13.04 -9.47
CA SER A 104 -4.13 11.67 -9.96
C SER A 104 -3.73 10.60 -8.93
N LYS A 105 -2.64 10.85 -8.18
CA LYS A 105 -2.18 9.96 -7.13
C LYS A 105 -3.06 10.00 -5.90
N ILE A 106 -3.56 11.17 -5.54
CA ILE A 106 -4.55 11.33 -4.47
C ILE A 106 -5.83 10.58 -4.83
N SER A 107 -6.37 10.77 -6.03
CA SER A 107 -7.59 10.06 -6.45
C SER A 107 -7.39 8.54 -6.48
N ALA A 108 -6.24 8.05 -6.94
CA ALA A 108 -5.93 6.62 -6.94
C ALA A 108 -5.88 6.04 -5.51
N ASN A 109 -5.24 6.75 -4.58
CA ASN A 109 -5.16 6.32 -3.17
C ASN A 109 -6.54 6.39 -2.48
N VAL A 110 -7.35 7.41 -2.73
CA VAL A 110 -8.73 7.50 -2.20
C VAL A 110 -9.59 6.37 -2.74
N MET A 111 -9.56 6.12 -4.05
CA MET A 111 -10.31 5.04 -4.68
C MET A 111 -9.91 3.68 -4.09
N THR A 112 -8.61 3.43 -3.96
CA THR A 112 -8.09 2.20 -3.35
C THR A 112 -8.55 2.07 -1.90
N ALA A 113 -8.50 3.17 -1.11
CA ALA A 113 -8.97 3.17 0.27
C ALA A 113 -10.44 2.79 0.38
N VAL A 114 -11.31 3.39 -0.45
CA VAL A 114 -12.74 3.11 -0.48
C VAL A 114 -13.00 1.64 -0.84
N VAL A 115 -12.36 1.13 -1.89
CA VAL A 115 -12.53 -0.27 -2.32
C VAL A 115 -12.15 -1.24 -1.21
N LEU A 116 -11.00 -1.03 -0.55
CA LEU A 116 -10.51 -1.92 0.50
C LEU A 116 -11.39 -1.86 1.75
N LEU A 117 -11.80 -0.66 2.18
CA LEU A 117 -12.67 -0.48 3.34
C LEU A 117 -14.06 -1.05 3.09
N GLN A 118 -14.65 -0.80 1.91
CA GLN A 118 -15.95 -1.33 1.54
C GLN A 118 -15.92 -2.87 1.47
N TRP A 119 -14.87 -3.45 0.91
CA TRP A 119 -14.68 -4.89 0.91
C TRP A 119 -14.60 -5.43 2.34
N ALA A 120 -13.77 -4.82 3.18
CA ALA A 120 -13.64 -5.22 4.57
C ALA A 120 -15.00 -5.18 5.29
N SER A 121 -15.77 -4.09 5.16
CA SER A 121 -17.10 -3.97 5.75
C SER A 121 -18.11 -5.01 5.24
N TYR A 122 -18.05 -5.37 3.95
CA TYR A 122 -18.95 -6.38 3.38
C TYR A 122 -18.63 -7.81 3.84
N LYS A 123 -17.37 -8.08 4.16
CA LYS A 123 -16.89 -9.42 4.58
C LYS A 123 -16.67 -9.57 6.07
N SER A 124 -16.84 -8.49 6.84
CA SER A 124 -16.84 -8.56 8.29
C SER A 124 -17.98 -9.47 8.77
N PRO A 125 -17.69 -10.42 9.67
CA PRO A 125 -18.71 -11.30 10.25
C PRO A 125 -19.75 -10.55 11.08
#